data_AF-A0A9P7JFX5-F1
#
_entry.id   AF-A0A9P7JFX5-F1
#
_cell.length_a   1.000
_cell.length_b   1.000
_cell.length_c   1.000
_cell.angle_alpha   90.00
_cell.angle_beta   90.00
_cell.angle_gamma   90.00
#
_symmetry.space_group_name_H-M   'P 1'
#
loop_
_entity.id
_entity.type
_entity.pdbx_description
1 polymer ?
#
loop_
_entity_poly.entity_id
_entity_poly.type
_entity_poly.pdbx_seq_one_letter_code
_entity_poly.pdbx_strand_id
1 'polypeptide(L)'
;MDNFLAPHSTEAMAHSRLSEDWLDWDISHPSFDESLVAHCASYHAFDRYLSGEDLFIPPRFPSELERVLRRHAYDSIHNAISRSRQTLKPGGYSRTCHLAEQSIRSVLNIADNARRLLAWHRPITVPSPVTVDMTHTALIIKV
;
A
#
# COMPACT_ATOMS: atom_id res chain seq x y z
N MET A 1 4.48 2.24 7.96
CA MET A 1 4.13 0.83 7.74
C MET A 1 3.56 0.16 9.00
N ASP A 2 4.24 0.29 10.13
CA ASP A 2 3.95 -0.39 11.42
C ASP A 2 2.52 -0.24 11.96
N ASN A 3 1.81 0.81 11.55
CA ASN A 3 0.41 1.09 11.90
C ASN A 3 -0.61 0.14 11.26
N PHE A 4 -0.20 -0.59 10.21
CA PHE A 4 -1.06 -1.48 9.41
C PHE A 4 -0.51 -2.90 9.36
N LEU A 5 0.82 -3.04 9.29
CA LEU A 5 1.53 -4.32 9.31
C LEU A 5 2.59 -4.26 10.40
N ALA A 6 2.38 -4.98 11.49
CA ALA A 6 3.33 -5.02 12.59
C ALA A 6 4.64 -5.69 12.13
N PRO A 7 5.80 -5.36 12.72
CA PRO A 7 7.09 -5.92 12.30
C PRO A 7 7.18 -7.46 12.33
N HIS A 8 6.34 -8.10 13.13
CA HIS A 8 6.25 -9.56 13.30
C HIS A 8 5.09 -10.17 12.52
N SER A 9 4.41 -9.41 11.66
CA SER A 9 3.40 -9.96 10.75
C SER A 9 4.08 -10.82 9.68
N THR A 10 3.33 -11.76 9.12
CA THR A 10 3.79 -12.62 8.03
C THR A 10 4.28 -11.83 6.82
N GLU A 11 3.60 -10.73 6.50
CA GLU A 11 3.96 -9.80 5.43
C GLU A 11 5.29 -9.09 5.70
N ALA A 12 5.47 -8.55 6.92
CA ALA A 12 6.69 -7.85 7.30
C ALA A 12 7.89 -8.80 7.32
N MET A 13 7.73 -10.01 7.89
CA MET A 13 8.77 -11.02 7.89
C MET A 13 9.12 -11.51 6.48
N ALA A 14 8.12 -11.69 5.61
CA ALA A 14 8.33 -12.07 4.21
C ALA A 14 9.10 -10.98 3.45
N HIS A 15 8.76 -9.71 3.67
CA HIS A 15 9.48 -8.58 3.11
C HIS A 15 10.93 -8.53 3.61
N SER A 16 11.17 -8.62 4.92
CA SER A 16 12.53 -8.65 5.47
C SER A 16 13.36 -9.77 4.85
N ARG A 17 12.82 -10.99 4.82
CA ARG A 17 13.51 -12.16 4.25
C ARG A 17 13.84 -11.97 2.76
N LEU A 18 12.88 -11.54 1.94
CA LEU A 18 13.16 -11.30 0.53
C LEU A 18 14.06 -10.08 0.31
N SER A 19 14.01 -9.05 1.16
CA SER A 19 14.87 -7.86 1.02
C SER A 19 16.33 -8.13 1.38
N GLU A 20 16.58 -9.00 2.36
CA GLU A 20 17.91 -9.40 2.80
C GLU A 20 18.53 -10.42 1.82
N ASP A 21 17.74 -11.39 1.36
CA ASP A 21 18.17 -12.45 0.43
C ASP A 21 17.81 -12.11 -1.04
N TRP A 22 17.61 -10.84 -1.38
CA TRP A 22 16.97 -10.42 -2.64
C TRP A 22 17.65 -10.92 -3.92
N LEU A 23 18.96 -11.20 -3.86
CA LEU A 23 19.75 -11.73 -4.98
C LEU A 23 19.82 -13.26 -5.03
N ASP A 24 19.63 -13.96 -3.90
CA ASP A 24 19.89 -15.40 -3.77
C ASP A 24 18.66 -16.22 -3.32
N TRP A 25 17.52 -15.58 -3.09
CA TRP A 25 16.32 -16.26 -2.57
C TRP A 25 15.78 -17.32 -3.55
N ASP A 26 15.93 -17.13 -4.86
CA ASP A 26 15.53 -18.11 -5.88
C ASP A 26 16.59 -19.20 -6.13
N ILE A 27 17.86 -18.91 -5.84
CA ILE A 27 18.98 -19.87 -5.94
C ILE A 27 18.96 -20.86 -4.76
N SER A 28 18.61 -20.38 -3.56
CA SER A 28 18.61 -21.16 -2.33
C SER A 28 17.39 -22.09 -2.18
N HIS A 29 16.35 -21.93 -3.01
CA HIS A 29 15.12 -22.72 -2.91
C HIS A 29 14.94 -23.64 -4.13
N PRO A 30 14.54 -24.91 -3.92
CA PRO A 30 14.31 -25.86 -5.02
C PRO A 30 13.05 -25.55 -5.85
N SER A 31 12.17 -24.66 -5.37
CA SER A 31 10.93 -24.29 -6.04
C SER A 31 10.41 -22.93 -5.57
N PHE A 32 9.55 -22.31 -6.39
CA PHE A 32 8.95 -21.01 -6.10
C PHE A 32 8.06 -21.06 -4.86
N ASP A 33 8.40 -20.28 -3.84
CA ASP A 33 7.61 -20.15 -2.62
C ASP A 33 6.47 -19.14 -2.83
N GLU A 34 5.32 -19.67 -3.25
CA GLU A 34 4.10 -18.90 -3.51
C GLU A 34 3.64 -18.10 -2.28
N SER A 35 3.84 -18.62 -1.07
CA SER A 35 3.37 -17.94 0.15
C SER A 35 4.30 -16.80 0.53
N LEU A 36 5.62 -17.03 0.49
CA LEU A 36 6.61 -16.00 0.74
C LEU A 36 6.45 -14.82 -0.21
N VAL A 37 6.31 -15.09 -1.51
CA VAL A 37 6.12 -14.05 -2.52
C VAL A 37 4.79 -13.33 -2.33
N ALA A 38 3.70 -14.05 -2.05
CA ALA A 38 2.40 -13.43 -1.83
C ALA A 38 2.41 -12.46 -0.63
N HIS A 39 2.98 -12.87 0.50
CA HIS A 39 3.05 -12.03 1.70
C HIS A 39 3.96 -10.81 1.51
N CYS A 40 5.09 -10.97 0.84
CA CYS A 40 5.96 -9.85 0.50
C CYS A 40 5.28 -8.89 -0.50
N ALA A 41 4.54 -9.41 -1.48
CA ALA A 41 3.77 -8.60 -2.41
C ALA A 41 2.67 -7.78 -1.72
N SER A 42 1.98 -8.37 -0.73
CA SER A 42 1.04 -7.64 0.13
C SER A 42 1.72 -6.51 0.90
N TYR A 43 2.88 -6.77 1.49
CA TYR A 43 3.68 -5.74 2.16
C TYR A 43 4.00 -4.60 1.19
N HIS A 44 4.58 -4.90 0.03
CA HIS A 44 4.91 -3.89 -0.98
C HIS A 44 3.68 -3.12 -1.47
N ALA A 45 2.51 -3.76 -1.58
CA ALA A 45 1.30 -3.07 -1.97
C ALA A 45 0.91 -1.97 -0.98
N PHE A 46 0.98 -2.25 0.33
CA PHE A 46 0.72 -1.25 1.36
C PHE A 46 1.83 -0.20 1.42
N ASP A 47 3.10 -0.59 1.29
CA ASP A 47 4.23 0.35 1.31
C ASP A 47 4.14 1.36 0.16
N ARG A 48 3.94 0.87 -1.08
CA ARG A 48 3.73 1.71 -2.27
C ARG A 48 2.49 2.59 -2.14
N TYR A 49 1.39 2.03 -1.62
CA TYR A 49 0.21 2.84 -1.36
C TYR A 49 0.52 3.96 -0.37
N LEU A 50 1.14 3.67 0.77
CA LEU A 50 1.44 4.66 1.81
C LEU A 50 2.44 5.74 1.36
N SER A 51 3.39 5.40 0.49
CA SER A 51 4.32 6.36 -0.11
C SER A 51 3.66 7.24 -1.17
N GLY A 52 2.48 6.85 -1.67
CA GLY A 52 1.78 7.53 -2.77
C GLY A 52 2.34 7.18 -4.15
N GLU A 53 3.17 6.15 -4.25
CA GLU A 53 3.75 5.70 -5.51
C GLU A 53 2.65 5.20 -6.46
N ASP A 54 2.70 5.63 -7.72
CA ASP A 54 1.71 5.33 -8.76
C ASP A 54 0.25 5.69 -8.40
N LEU A 55 0.03 6.57 -7.42
CA LEU A 55 -1.29 6.97 -6.94
C LEU A 55 -1.73 8.34 -7.48
N PHE A 56 -2.05 8.40 -8.78
CA PHE A 56 -2.54 9.64 -9.40
C PHE A 56 -3.96 10.03 -8.97
N ILE A 57 -4.82 9.04 -8.74
CA ILE A 57 -6.20 9.25 -8.27
C ILE A 57 -6.38 8.44 -6.99
N PRO A 58 -6.54 9.08 -5.82
CA PRO A 58 -6.71 8.36 -4.58
C PRO A 58 -8.09 7.68 -4.54
N PRO A 59 -8.17 6.44 -4.01
CA PRO A 59 -9.44 5.74 -3.85
C PRO A 59 -10.35 6.48 -2.87
N ARG A 60 -11.65 6.47 -3.14
CA ARG A 60 -12.67 7.13 -2.31
C ARG A 60 -13.44 6.14 -1.45
N PHE A 61 -13.53 4.89 -1.89
CA PHE A 61 -14.28 3.82 -1.23
C PHE A 61 -13.39 2.59 -0.97
N PRO A 62 -13.71 1.75 0.04
CA PRO A 62 -12.90 0.59 0.40
C PRO A 62 -12.65 -0.39 -0.77
N SER A 63 -13.62 -0.58 -1.66
CA SER A 63 -13.48 -1.45 -2.83
C SER A 63 -12.46 -0.92 -3.84
N GLU A 64 -12.39 0.41 -4.02
CA GLU A 64 -11.38 1.05 -4.86
C GLU A 64 -9.98 0.92 -4.24
N LEU A 65 -9.89 1.09 -2.92
CA LEU A 65 -8.66 0.88 -2.17
C LEU A 65 -8.15 -0.56 -2.32
N GLU A 66 -9.02 -1.55 -2.10
CA GLU A 66 -8.66 -2.96 -2.31
C GLU A 66 -8.18 -3.20 -3.75
N ARG A 67 -8.85 -2.61 -4.75
CA ARG A 67 -8.43 -2.74 -6.16
C ARG A 67 -7.04 -2.15 -6.42
N VAL A 68 -6.72 -1.00 -5.84
CA VAL A 68 -5.39 -0.36 -5.97
C VAL A 68 -4.32 -1.26 -5.34
N LEU A 69 -4.54 -1.72 -4.11
CA LEU A 69 -3.61 -2.59 -3.40
C LEU A 69 -3.39 -3.91 -4.16
N ARG A 70 -4.45 -4.52 -4.68
CA ARG A 70 -4.35 -5.73 -5.51
C ARG A 70 -3.50 -5.52 -6.75
N ARG A 71 -3.66 -4.39 -7.44
CA ARG A 71 -2.84 -4.05 -8.61
C ARG A 71 -1.36 -3.97 -8.22
N HIS A 72 -1.02 -3.23 -7.17
CA HIS A 72 0.36 -3.14 -6.70
C HIS A 72 0.93 -4.50 -6.31
N ALA A 73 0.16 -5.34 -5.62
CA ALA A 73 0.58 -6.69 -5.26
C ALA A 73 0.84 -7.56 -6.50
N TYR A 74 -0.03 -7.51 -7.51
CA TYR A 74 0.16 -8.28 -8.74
C TYR A 74 1.39 -7.83 -9.51
N ASP A 75 1.67 -6.52 -9.56
CA ASP A 75 2.89 -6.00 -10.17
C ASP A 75 4.14 -6.54 -9.45
N SER A 76 4.14 -6.56 -8.11
CA SER A 76 5.21 -7.18 -7.32
C SER A 76 5.34 -8.68 -7.56
N ILE A 77 4.24 -9.42 -7.66
CA ILE A 77 4.23 -10.87 -7.98
C ILE A 77 4.81 -11.10 -9.37
N HIS A 78 4.41 -10.33 -10.38
CA HIS A 78 4.95 -10.43 -11.72
C HIS A 78 6.45 -10.17 -11.76
N ASN A 79 6.91 -9.17 -11.00
CA ASN A 79 8.33 -8.87 -10.87
C ASN A 79 9.11 -10.02 -10.21
N ALA A 80 8.57 -10.60 -9.14
CA ALA A 80 9.18 -11.74 -8.46
C ALA A 80 9.26 -12.98 -9.37
N ILE A 81 8.18 -13.31 -10.08
CA ILE A 81 8.13 -14.44 -11.03
C ILE A 81 9.14 -14.26 -12.15
N SER A 82 9.15 -13.07 -12.78
CA SER A 82 10.05 -12.76 -13.89
C SER A 82 11.52 -12.84 -13.48
N ARG A 83 11.81 -12.55 -12.21
CA ARG A 83 13.17 -12.65 -11.64
C ARG A 83 13.56 -14.07 -11.26
N SER A 84 12.68 -14.82 -10.59
CA SER A 84 13.01 -16.12 -10.00
C SER A 84 13.51 -17.17 -11.00
N ARG A 85 13.21 -17.01 -12.30
CA ARG A 85 13.50 -17.97 -13.39
C ARG A 85 13.02 -19.42 -13.14
N GLN A 86 12.32 -19.66 -12.04
CA GLN A 86 11.79 -20.96 -11.64
C GLN A 86 10.47 -21.21 -12.36
N THR A 87 10.23 -22.46 -12.73
CA THR A 87 8.94 -22.85 -13.33
C THR A 87 7.87 -22.89 -12.25
N LEU A 88 6.82 -22.08 -12.41
CA LEU A 88 5.65 -22.16 -11.54
C LEU A 88 4.90 -23.47 -11.78
N LYS A 89 4.42 -24.06 -10.69
CA LYS A 89 3.46 -25.17 -10.77
C LYS A 89 2.18 -24.68 -11.46
N PRO A 90 1.43 -25.56 -12.14
CA PRO A 90 0.12 -25.21 -12.70
C PRO A 90 -0.76 -24.49 -11.66
N GLY A 91 -1.32 -23.34 -12.04
CA GLY A 91 -2.12 -22.48 -11.16
C GLY A 91 -1.35 -21.69 -10.09
N GLY A 92 -0.01 -21.75 -10.06
CA GLY A 92 0.82 -21.11 -9.02
C GLY A 92 0.70 -19.59 -9.02
N TYR A 93 0.63 -18.97 -10.20
CA TYR A 93 0.35 -17.54 -10.32
C TYR A 93 -0.98 -17.16 -9.65
N SER A 94 -2.06 -17.86 -10.00
CA SER A 94 -3.39 -17.60 -9.44
C SER A 94 -3.45 -17.83 -7.92
N ARG A 95 -2.78 -18.87 -7.40
CA ARG A 95 -2.67 -19.10 -5.95
C ARG A 95 -1.90 -17.99 -5.25
N THR A 96 -0.77 -17.57 -5.80
CA THR A 96 0.04 -16.46 -5.26
C THR A 96 -0.78 -15.17 -5.18
N CYS A 97 -1.47 -14.81 -6.26
CA CYS A 97 -2.36 -13.64 -6.28
C CYS A 97 -3.49 -13.77 -5.25
N HIS A 98 -4.11 -14.94 -5.13
CA HIS A 98 -5.18 -15.18 -4.17
C HIS A 98 -4.71 -15.03 -2.72
N LEU A 99 -3.53 -15.55 -2.38
CA LEU A 99 -2.93 -15.40 -1.05
C LEU A 99 -2.64 -13.93 -0.73
N ALA A 100 -2.11 -13.17 -1.69
CA ALA A 100 -1.86 -11.75 -1.51
C ALA A 100 -3.17 -10.97 -1.29
N GLU A 101 -4.21 -11.28 -2.07
CA GLU A 101 -5.55 -10.71 -1.89
C GLU A 101 -6.15 -11.01 -0.52
N GLN A 102 -6.01 -12.24 -0.03
CA GLN A 102 -6.49 -12.62 1.29
C GLN A 102 -5.78 -11.83 2.40
N SER A 103 -4.46 -11.69 2.30
CA SER A 103 -3.65 -10.89 3.22
C SER A 103 -4.07 -9.42 3.20
N ILE A 104 -4.20 -8.80 2.02
CA ILE A 104 -4.70 -7.43 1.87
C ILE A 104 -6.07 -7.27 2.52
N ARG A 105 -7.01 -8.16 2.21
CA ARG A 105 -8.37 -8.10 2.75
C ARG A 105 -8.38 -8.25 4.27
N SER A 106 -7.53 -9.13 4.81
CA SER A 106 -7.35 -9.29 6.25
C SER A 106 -6.95 -7.96 6.90
N VAL A 107 -5.90 -7.30 6.39
CA VAL A 107 -5.43 -6.01 6.91
C VAL A 107 -6.50 -4.91 6.82
N LEU A 108 -7.23 -4.85 5.69
CA LEU A 108 -8.30 -3.86 5.49
C LEU A 108 -9.47 -4.05 6.46
N ASN A 109 -9.78 -5.31 6.80
CA ASN A 109 -10.87 -5.67 7.70
C ASN A 109 -10.53 -5.53 9.19
N ILE A 110 -9.26 -5.27 9.55
CA ILE A 110 -8.87 -5.03 10.93
C ILE A 110 -9.26 -3.61 11.34
N ALA A 111 -10.15 -3.52 12.33
CA ALA A 111 -10.59 -2.27 12.95
C ALA A 111 -10.97 -1.20 11.91
N ASP A 112 -10.36 -0.01 12.00
CA ASP A 112 -10.62 1.15 11.14
C ASP A 112 -9.61 1.30 9.99
N ASN A 113 -8.84 0.25 9.66
CA ASN A 113 -7.71 0.37 8.73
C ASN A 113 -8.11 0.89 7.35
N ALA A 114 -9.18 0.36 6.76
CA ALA A 114 -9.66 0.85 5.46
C ALA A 114 -9.99 2.36 5.49
N ARG A 115 -10.63 2.83 6.56
CA ARG A 115 -10.96 4.26 6.73
C ARG A 115 -9.71 5.12 6.91
N ARG A 116 -8.74 4.65 7.69
CA ARG A 116 -7.45 5.33 7.92
C ARG A 116 -6.64 5.43 6.62
N LEU A 117 -6.57 4.35 5.84
CA LEU A 117 -5.90 4.32 4.54
C LEU A 117 -6.56 5.26 3.53
N LEU A 118 -7.89 5.26 3.43
CA LEU A 118 -8.62 6.20 2.57
C LEU A 118 -8.40 7.67 2.96
N ALA A 119 -8.13 7.95 4.23
CA ALA A 119 -7.82 9.29 4.71
C ALA A 119 -6.35 9.70 4.48
N TRP A 120 -5.46 8.73 4.23
CA TRP A 120 -4.02 8.94 4.18
C TRP A 120 -3.58 9.93 3.10
N HIS A 121 -4.19 9.84 1.92
CA HIS A 121 -3.88 10.71 0.77
C HIS A 121 -4.89 11.84 0.56
N ARG A 122 -5.76 12.10 1.54
CA ARG A 122 -6.69 13.22 1.41
C ARG A 122 -5.92 14.53 1.54
N PRO A 123 -6.17 15.52 0.66
CA PRO A 123 -5.60 16.84 0.82
C PRO A 123 -5.95 17.37 2.20
N ILE A 124 -4.94 17.81 2.96
CA ILE A 124 -5.18 18.59 4.17
C ILE A 124 -5.87 19.86 3.70
N THR A 125 -7.15 20.01 4.05
CA THR A 125 -7.86 21.26 3.80
C THR A 125 -7.29 22.28 4.77
N VAL A 126 -6.22 22.97 4.37
CA VAL A 126 -5.76 24.14 5.11
C VAL A 126 -6.86 25.18 4.96
N PRO A 127 -7.48 25.67 6.05
CA PRO A 127 -8.45 26.74 5.96
C PRO A 127 -7.75 27.92 5.27
N SER A 128 -8.34 28.40 4.17
CA SER A 128 -7.84 29.58 3.47
C SER A 128 -7.66 30.70 4.51
N PRO A 129 -6.52 31.41 4.55
CA PRO A 129 -6.34 32.51 5.49
C PRO A 129 -7.49 33.49 5.25
N VAL A 130 -8.27 33.75 6.30
CA VAL A 130 -9.35 34.73 6.30
C VAL A 130 -8.74 36.05 5.85
N THR A 131 -9.05 36.49 4.63
CA THR A 131 -8.78 37.86 4.20
C THR A 131 -9.62 38.77 5.07
N VAL A 132 -9.01 39.30 6.13
CA VAL A 132 -9.61 40.34 6.96
C VAL A 132 -9.69 41.57 6.06
N ASP A 133 -10.89 41.88 5.58
CA ASP A 133 -11.15 43.05 4.76
C ASP A 133 -11.00 44.31 5.63
N MET A 134 -9.79 44.89 5.62
CA MET A 134 -9.41 46.08 6.39
C MET A 134 -9.86 47.38 5.69
N THR A 135 -11.10 47.45 5.21
CA THR A 135 -11.65 48.71 4.70
C THR A 135 -13.07 48.92 5.19
N HIS A 136 -13.25 49.30 6.46
CA HIS A 136 -14.36 50.17 6.89
C HIS A 136 -14.22 50.62 8.36
N THR A 137 -13.31 51.56 8.62
CA THR A 137 -13.33 52.48 9.80
C THR A 137 -12.20 53.48 9.57
N ALA A 138 -12.33 54.81 9.57
CA ALA A 138 -13.34 55.68 10.16
C ALA A 138 -13.45 56.98 9.35
N LEU A 139 -14.69 57.37 9.04
CA LEU A 139 -15.10 58.76 8.97
C LEU A 139 -15.28 59.26 10.41
N ILE A 140 -15.12 60.59 10.59
CA ILE A 140 -15.35 61.41 11.78
C ILE A 140 -14.07 61.78 12.55
N ILE A 141 -13.45 62.89 12.13
CA ILE A 141 -13.16 64.01 13.04
C ILE A 141 -13.48 65.31 12.28
N LYS A 142 -14.51 66.03 12.72
CA LYS A 142 -14.72 67.46 12.46
C LYS A 142 -14.12 68.23 13.64
N VAL A 143 -13.27 69.22 13.36
CA VAL A 143 -13.10 70.44 14.16
C VAL A 143 -12.93 71.59 13.17
#